data_AF-A0A662WQK2-F1
#
_entry.id   AF-A0A662WQK2-F1
#
_cell.length_a   1.000
_cell.length_b   1.000
_cell.length_c   1.000
_cell.angle_alpha   90.00
_cell.angle_beta   90.00
_cell.angle_gamma   90.00
#
_symmetry.space_group_name_H-M   'P 1'
#
loop_
_entity.id
_entity.type
_entity.pdbx_description
1 polymer ?
#
loop_
_entity_poly.entity_id
_entity_poly.type
_entity_poly.pdbx_seq_one_letter_code
_entity_poly.pdbx_strand_id
1 'polypeptide(L)'
;EAAKNGKPKGNTGAARGKEPAKDDDPLGEKLASKPALEEAWRFVAILQRYASDRVQTHLAAFDIALRKKKFLLCLQALLKAQKLEDVSPADKKELSARKALFLEQSKQVTNPVVLQVINEKKGELI
;
A
#
# COMPACT_ATOMS: atom_id res chain seq x y z
N GLU A 1 2.69 -17.51 -72.18
CA GLU A 1 1.50 -18.25 -71.67
C GLU A 1 1.97 -19.18 -70.55
N ALA A 2 1.33 -19.39 -69.40
CA ALA A 2 0.08 -18.94 -68.83
C ALA A 2 0.21 -18.98 -67.29
N ALA A 3 -0.47 -18.07 -66.61
CA ALA A 3 -0.60 -18.02 -65.15
C ALA A 3 -1.71 -18.95 -64.63
N LYS A 4 -1.59 -19.39 -63.36
CA LYS A 4 -2.65 -19.59 -62.33
C LYS A 4 -2.03 -20.36 -61.15
N ASN A 5 -1.72 -19.71 -60.03
CA ASN A 5 -2.57 -19.43 -58.86
C ASN A 5 -3.03 -20.69 -58.10
N GLY A 6 -2.61 -20.81 -56.84
CA GLY A 6 -3.04 -21.85 -55.91
C GLY A 6 -2.38 -21.73 -54.54
N LYS A 7 -2.84 -20.78 -53.70
CA LYS A 7 -2.57 -20.79 -52.25
C LYS A 7 -3.27 -22.01 -51.61
N PRO A 8 -2.60 -22.76 -50.71
CA PRO A 8 -3.27 -23.39 -49.60
C PRO A 8 -3.13 -22.49 -48.36
N LYS A 9 -4.28 -22.05 -47.86
CA LYS A 9 -4.47 -21.38 -46.58
C LYS A 9 -4.40 -22.46 -45.49
N GLY A 10 -3.22 -22.64 -44.89
CA GLY A 10 -3.02 -23.52 -43.73
C GLY A 10 -3.11 -22.72 -42.44
N ASN A 11 -4.30 -22.66 -41.85
CA ASN A 11 -4.52 -22.15 -40.51
C ASN A 11 -4.15 -23.27 -39.51
N THR A 12 -2.98 -23.19 -38.90
CA THR A 12 -2.67 -23.98 -37.69
C THR A 12 -2.07 -23.07 -36.65
N GLY A 13 -2.95 -22.59 -35.77
CA GLY A 13 -2.54 -22.06 -34.48
C GLY A 13 -1.70 -23.12 -33.76
N ALA A 14 -0.44 -22.79 -33.51
CA ALA A 14 0.33 -23.43 -32.45
C ALA A 14 0.37 -22.41 -31.31
N ALA A 15 -0.73 -22.37 -30.56
CA ALA A 15 -0.68 -22.01 -29.14
C ALA A 15 0.23 -23.05 -28.46
N ARG A 16 1.55 -22.87 -28.62
CA ARG A 16 2.53 -23.69 -27.91
C ARG A 16 2.52 -23.13 -26.50
N GLY A 17 1.74 -23.80 -25.65
CA GLY A 17 1.52 -23.47 -24.26
C GLY A 17 2.84 -23.05 -23.64
N LYS A 18 2.90 -21.80 -23.20
CA LYS A 18 3.91 -21.37 -22.23
C LYS A 18 3.65 -22.25 -21.02
N GLU A 19 4.47 -23.28 -20.82
CA GLU A 19 4.60 -23.88 -19.50
C GLU A 19 4.74 -22.72 -18.50
N PRO A 20 3.94 -22.69 -17.42
CA PRO A 20 4.02 -21.61 -16.45
C PRO A 20 5.48 -21.50 -16.05
N ALA A 21 6.05 -20.29 -16.21
CA ALA A 21 7.44 -20.02 -15.89
C ALA A 21 7.72 -20.59 -14.50
N LYS A 22 8.65 -21.54 -14.43
CA LYS A 22 9.04 -22.19 -13.17
C LYS A 22 9.48 -21.07 -12.22
N ASP A 23 8.91 -21.03 -11.01
CA ASP A 23 9.23 -19.98 -10.05
C ASP A 23 10.75 -19.97 -9.81
N ASP A 24 11.39 -18.84 -10.15
CA ASP A 24 12.82 -18.62 -10.01
C ASP A 24 13.25 -18.33 -8.56
N ASP A 25 12.30 -18.24 -7.61
CA ASP A 25 12.53 -18.01 -6.18
C ASP A 25 11.62 -18.86 -5.28
N PRO A 26 11.63 -20.20 -5.40
CA PRO A 26 10.71 -21.08 -4.68
C PRO A 26 10.88 -21.05 -3.16
N LEU A 27 12.06 -20.62 -2.68
CA LEU A 27 12.36 -20.46 -1.25
C LEU A 27 12.13 -19.02 -0.76
N GLY A 28 11.85 -18.06 -1.64
CA GLY A 28 11.56 -16.67 -1.28
C GLY A 28 12.78 -15.85 -0.84
N GLU A 29 14.01 -16.30 -1.11
CA GLU A 29 15.23 -15.59 -0.68
C GLU A 29 15.40 -14.26 -1.44
N LYS A 30 15.04 -14.22 -2.73
CA LYS A 30 15.03 -12.97 -3.51
C LYS A 30 13.90 -12.05 -3.05
N LEU A 31 12.77 -12.60 -2.61
CA LEU A 31 11.69 -11.80 -2.01
C LEU A 31 12.13 -11.18 -0.67
N ALA A 32 12.78 -11.94 0.19
CA ALA A 32 13.22 -11.50 1.52
C ALA A 32 14.31 -10.42 1.46
N SER A 33 15.16 -10.45 0.43
CA SER A 33 16.23 -9.46 0.22
C SER A 33 15.76 -8.09 -0.32
N LYS A 34 14.50 -7.97 -0.76
CA LYS A 34 13.94 -6.70 -1.25
C LYS A 34 13.76 -5.67 -0.13
N PRO A 35 13.70 -4.36 -0.47
CA PRO A 35 13.43 -3.31 0.51
C PRO A 35 12.02 -3.45 1.10
N ALA A 36 11.93 -4.09 2.27
CA ALA A 36 10.66 -4.47 2.91
C ALA A 36 9.69 -3.30 3.10
N LEU A 37 10.18 -2.10 3.46
CA LEU A 37 9.33 -0.92 3.67
C LEU A 37 8.78 -0.31 2.38
N GLU A 38 9.52 -0.41 1.27
CA GLU A 38 9.03 0.04 -0.04
C GLU A 38 8.00 -0.93 -0.58
N GLU A 39 8.29 -2.23 -0.43
CA GLU A 39 7.37 -3.29 -0.84
C GLU A 39 6.07 -3.24 -0.03
N ALA A 40 6.15 -3.05 1.29
CA ALA A 40 4.98 -2.86 2.14
C ALA A 40 4.16 -1.62 1.75
N TRP A 41 4.84 -0.51 1.40
CA TRP A 41 4.16 0.71 0.96
C TRP A 41 3.39 0.52 -0.36
N ARG A 42 3.95 -0.24 -1.31
CA ARG A 42 3.26 -0.59 -2.57
C ARG A 42 1.96 -1.36 -2.29
N PHE A 43 1.97 -2.31 -1.37
CA PHE A 43 0.73 -3.01 -0.97
C PHE A 43 -0.27 -2.07 -0.29
N VAL A 44 0.18 -1.21 0.61
CA VAL A 44 -0.68 -0.20 1.24
C VAL A 44 -1.29 0.73 0.19
N ALA A 45 -0.53 1.17 -0.81
CA ALA A 45 -1.06 2.04 -1.85
C ALA A 45 -2.19 1.39 -2.65
N ILE A 46 -2.10 0.07 -2.90
CA ILE A 46 -3.17 -0.72 -3.51
C ILE A 46 -4.39 -0.77 -2.58
N LEU A 47 -4.18 -1.08 -1.30
CA LEU A 47 -5.27 -1.10 -0.32
C LEU A 47 -5.94 0.27 -0.19
N GLN A 48 -5.19 1.36 -0.18
CA GLN A 48 -5.73 2.71 -0.13
C GLN A 48 -6.54 3.07 -1.38
N ARG A 49 -6.26 2.43 -2.53
CA ARG A 49 -7.00 2.66 -3.77
C ARG A 49 -8.28 1.86 -3.86
N TYR A 50 -8.28 0.63 -3.36
CA TYR A 50 -9.38 -0.33 -3.56
C TYR A 50 -10.14 -0.71 -2.29
N ALA A 51 -9.62 -0.37 -1.11
CA ALA A 51 -10.17 -0.70 0.20
C ALA A 51 -9.99 0.47 1.19
N SER A 52 -10.21 1.71 0.73
CA SER A 52 -10.10 2.93 1.54
C SER A 52 -11.20 3.09 2.59
N ASP A 53 -12.28 2.34 2.45
CA ASP A 53 -13.41 2.22 3.36
C ASP A 53 -13.08 1.38 4.61
N ARG A 54 -11.97 0.62 4.59
CA ARG A 54 -11.54 -0.18 5.73
C ARG A 54 -10.56 0.56 6.63
N VAL A 55 -10.82 0.51 7.93
CA VAL A 55 -9.95 1.12 8.95
C VAL A 55 -8.56 0.49 8.95
N GLN A 56 -8.51 -0.83 8.83
CA GLN A 56 -7.27 -1.63 8.79
C GLN A 56 -6.29 -1.16 7.69
N THR A 57 -6.81 -0.72 6.55
CA THR A 57 -5.99 -0.14 5.46
C THR A 57 -5.22 1.08 5.95
N HIS A 58 -5.88 1.98 6.67
CA HIS A 58 -5.27 3.20 7.18
C HIS A 58 -4.37 2.91 8.39
N LEU A 59 -4.70 1.94 9.24
CA LEU A 59 -3.82 1.51 10.33
C LEU A 59 -2.51 0.92 9.79
N ALA A 60 -2.57 0.07 8.77
CA ALA A 60 -1.39 -0.45 8.10
C ALA A 60 -0.56 0.66 7.44
N ALA A 61 -1.23 1.64 6.80
CA ALA A 61 -0.58 2.81 6.24
C ALA A 61 0.16 3.64 7.31
N PHE A 62 -0.46 3.82 8.48
CA PHE A 62 0.15 4.50 9.61
C PHE A 62 1.43 3.78 10.08
N ASP A 63 1.35 2.47 10.32
CA ASP A 63 2.47 1.69 10.85
C ASP A 63 3.68 1.72 9.89
N ILE A 64 3.45 1.63 8.58
CA ILE A 64 4.52 1.70 7.58
C ILE A 64 5.06 3.14 7.44
N ALA A 65 4.19 4.15 7.41
CA ALA A 65 4.61 5.55 7.35
C ALA A 65 5.45 5.95 8.57
N LEU A 66 5.11 5.44 9.76
CA LEU A 66 5.85 5.71 11.00
C LEU A 66 7.26 5.11 10.93
N ARG A 67 7.39 3.86 10.48
CA ARG A 67 8.69 3.21 10.26
C ARG A 67 9.55 3.95 9.23
N LYS A 68 8.91 4.55 8.20
CA LYS A 68 9.56 5.40 7.20
C LYS A 68 9.80 6.84 7.66
N LYS A 69 9.46 7.19 8.91
CA LYS A 69 9.55 8.54 9.50
C LYS A 69 8.80 9.61 8.68
N LYS A 70 7.68 9.23 8.05
CA LYS A 70 6.82 10.12 7.24
C LYS A 70 5.60 10.58 8.04
N PHE A 71 5.82 11.48 8.99
CA PHE A 71 4.81 11.90 9.97
C PHE A 71 3.54 12.52 9.37
N LEU A 72 3.62 13.24 8.25
CA LEU A 72 2.42 13.77 7.58
C LEU A 72 1.53 12.66 7.01
N LEU A 73 2.13 11.58 6.51
CA LEU A 73 1.38 10.41 6.04
C LEU A 73 0.75 9.65 7.22
N CYS A 74 1.43 9.59 8.36
CA CYS A 74 0.86 9.06 9.60
C CYS A 74 -0.40 9.84 10.02
N LEU A 75 -0.29 11.17 10.06
CA LEU A 75 -1.42 12.05 10.39
C LEU A 75 -2.57 11.86 9.40
N GLN A 76 -2.29 11.86 8.10
CA GLN A 76 -3.30 11.65 7.07
C GLN A 76 -4.02 10.30 7.24
N ALA A 77 -3.28 9.23 7.53
CA ALA A 77 -3.86 7.91 7.75
C ALA A 77 -4.79 7.89 8.97
N LEU A 78 -4.38 8.50 10.10
CA LEU A 78 -5.21 8.60 11.29
C LEU A 78 -6.50 9.39 11.05
N LEU A 79 -6.41 10.53 10.36
CA LEU A 79 -7.60 11.34 10.02
C LEU A 79 -8.56 10.59 9.09
N LYS A 80 -8.03 9.84 8.11
CA LYS A 80 -8.87 9.01 7.24
C LYS A 80 -9.54 7.87 8.02
N ALA A 81 -8.80 7.20 8.90
CA ALA A 81 -9.33 6.13 9.74
C ALA A 81 -10.46 6.62 10.66
N GLN A 82 -10.35 7.83 11.22
CA GLN A 82 -11.35 8.41 12.11
C GLN A 82 -12.65 8.82 11.40
N LYS A 83 -12.59 9.13 10.10
CA LYS A 83 -13.76 9.49 9.29
C LYS A 83 -14.63 8.29 8.89
N LEU A 84 -14.15 7.07 9.12
CA LEU A 84 -14.94 5.88 8.83
C LEU A 84 -15.97 5.67 9.93
N GLU A 85 -17.22 5.43 9.54
CA GLU A 85 -18.35 5.30 10.47
C GLU A 85 -18.49 3.85 11.00
N ASP A 86 -18.21 2.85 10.15
CA ASP A 86 -18.28 1.42 10.48
C ASP A 86 -16.98 0.87 11.08
N VAL A 87 -16.59 1.40 12.25
CA VAL A 87 -15.37 0.93 12.96
C VAL A 87 -15.76 -0.03 14.08
N SER A 88 -15.19 -1.25 14.04
CA SER A 88 -15.38 -2.22 15.12
C SER A 88 -14.80 -1.71 16.46
N PRO A 89 -15.29 -2.16 17.63
CA PRO A 89 -14.73 -1.73 18.92
C PRO A 89 -13.23 -2.04 19.07
N ALA A 90 -12.77 -3.14 18.48
CA ALA A 90 -11.36 -3.52 18.45
C ALA A 90 -10.54 -2.52 17.62
N ASP A 91 -11.02 -2.17 16.43
CA ASP A 91 -10.35 -1.20 15.56
C ASP A 91 -10.33 0.21 16.19
N LYS A 92 -11.37 0.60 16.94
CA LYS A 92 -11.37 1.87 17.70
C LYS A 92 -10.27 1.90 18.76
N LYS A 93 -10.09 0.78 19.49
CA LYS A 93 -9.00 0.64 20.48
C LYS A 93 -7.64 0.74 19.81
N GLU A 94 -7.47 0.06 18.69
CA GLU A 94 -6.23 0.11 17.90
C GLU A 94 -5.92 1.49 17.33
N LEU A 95 -6.95 2.21 16.85
CA LEU A 95 -6.83 3.58 16.37
C LEU A 95 -6.39 4.52 17.50
N SER A 96 -7.01 4.40 18.68
CA SER A 96 -6.64 5.20 19.87
C SER A 96 -5.19 4.96 20.29
N ALA A 97 -4.74 3.69 20.32
CA ALA A 97 -3.35 3.35 20.63
C ALA A 97 -2.36 4.00 19.65
N ARG A 98 -2.68 3.99 18.35
CA ARG A 98 -1.82 4.60 17.30
C ARG A 98 -1.85 6.11 17.33
N LYS A 99 -2.97 6.74 17.70
CA LYS A 99 -3.03 8.18 17.99
C LYS A 99 -2.06 8.54 19.13
N ALA A 100 -2.11 7.82 20.25
CA ALA A 100 -1.21 8.06 21.37
C ALA A 100 0.27 7.91 20.96
N LEU A 101 0.59 6.84 20.21
CA LEU A 101 1.94 6.63 19.69
C LEU A 101 2.39 7.77 18.76
N PHE A 102 1.51 8.25 17.88
CA PHE A 102 1.82 9.39 17.00
C PHE A 102 2.14 10.66 17.79
N LEU A 103 1.40 10.94 18.86
CA LEU A 103 1.64 12.12 19.70
C LEU A 103 2.99 12.05 20.42
N GLU A 104 3.45 10.86 20.78
CA GLU A 104 4.78 10.68 21.35
C GLU A 104 5.88 10.85 20.29
N GLN A 105 5.72 10.17 19.15
CA GLN A 105 6.74 10.15 18.09
C GLN A 105 6.84 11.49 17.35
N SER A 106 5.74 12.24 17.23
CA SER A 106 5.73 13.58 16.60
C SER A 106 6.62 14.60 17.33
N LYS A 107 6.98 14.37 18.61
CA LYS A 107 7.94 15.20 19.34
C LYS A 107 9.36 15.17 18.76
N GLN A 108 9.69 14.12 18.01
CA GLN A 108 11.00 13.97 17.35
C GLN A 108 11.08 14.74 16.03
N VAL A 109 9.96 15.30 15.55
CA VAL A 109 9.93 16.08 14.30
C VAL A 109 10.58 17.43 14.57
N THR A 110 11.64 17.73 13.83
CA THR A 110 12.37 19.01 13.95
C THR A 110 12.00 20.02 12.87
N ASN A 111 11.41 19.56 11.76
CA ASN A 111 11.07 20.44 10.65
C ASN A 111 9.87 21.35 11.04
N PRO A 112 10.05 22.69 11.01
CA PRO A 112 9.04 23.63 11.50
C PRO A 112 7.75 23.63 10.66
N VAL A 113 7.85 23.44 9.34
CA VAL A 113 6.69 23.38 8.44
C VAL A 113 5.86 22.12 8.73
N VAL A 114 6.53 21.00 8.93
CA VAL A 114 5.86 19.74 9.28
C VAL A 114 5.21 19.85 10.66
N LEU A 115 5.88 20.45 11.64
CA LEU A 115 5.33 20.69 12.98
C LEU A 115 4.09 21.60 12.94
N GLN A 116 4.11 22.65 12.12
CA GLN A 116 2.97 23.54 11.95
C GLN A 116 1.74 22.76 11.47
N VAL A 117 1.89 21.99 10.38
CA VAL A 117 0.80 21.17 9.84
C VAL A 117 0.32 20.13 10.85
N ILE A 118 1.23 19.48 11.58
CA ILE A 118 0.88 18.53 12.62
C ILE A 118 0.06 19.22 13.72
N ASN A 119 0.50 20.36 14.22
CA ASN A 119 -0.17 21.07 15.30
C ASN A 119 -1.56 21.58 14.88
N GLU A 120 -1.69 22.10 13.67
CA GLU A 120 -2.96 22.57 13.11
C GLU A 120 -3.99 21.43 13.01
N LYS A 121 -3.57 20.27 12.51
CA LYS A 121 -4.45 19.11 12.29
C LYS A 121 -4.58 18.18 13.49
N LYS A 122 -3.71 18.28 14.48
CA LYS A 122 -3.78 17.50 15.72
C LYS A 122 -5.06 17.77 16.51
N GLY A 123 -5.64 18.98 16.39
CA GLY A 123 -6.94 19.29 16.99
C GLY A 123 -8.09 18.42 16.46
N GLU A 124 -8.00 17.94 15.20
CA GLU A 124 -8.99 17.02 14.62
C GLU A 124 -8.86 15.57 15.14
N LEU A 125 -7.73 15.24 15.78
CA LEU A 125 -7.45 13.91 16.32
C LEU A 125 -7.91 13.71 17.77
N ILE A 126 -8.19 14.80 18.50
CA ILE A 126 -8.60 14.81 19.92
C ILE A 126 -10.11 14.68 20.02
#